data_AF-A0A959XZ84-F1
#
_entry.id   AF-A0A959XZ84-F1
#
_cell.length_a   1.000
_cell.length_b   1.000
_cell.length_c   1.000
_cell.angle_alpha   90.00
_cell.angle_beta   90.00
_cell.angle_gamma   90.00
#
_symmetry.space_group_name_H-M   'P 1'
#
loop_
_entity.id
_entity.type
_entity.pdbx_description
1 polymer ?
#
loop_
_entity_poly.entity_id
_entity_poly.type
_entity_poly.pdbx_seq_one_letter_code
_entity_poly.pdbx_strand_id
1 'polypeptide(L)'
;IGVLGEFHKPLSSPGLSYYYGAGGYVSFVKKTNTNTQKTSTEPNLGAQGVIGLDYEFPNIPLNISLDWKPELNIVTDINFEPSAVGFTARFTF
;
A
#
# COMPACT_ATOMS: atom_id res chain seq x y z
N ILE A 1 -9.55 5.54 1.63
CA ILE A 1 -8.99 6.11 2.88
C ILE A 1 -8.72 4.96 3.83
N GLY A 2 -7.53 4.89 4.42
CA GLY A 2 -7.19 3.80 5.32
C GLY A 2 -6.04 4.18 6.25
N VAL A 3 -5.75 3.26 7.15
CA VAL A 3 -4.62 3.33 8.08
C VAL A 3 -3.75 2.09 7.86
N LEU A 4 -2.44 2.28 7.84
CA LEU A 4 -1.43 1.23 7.69
C LEU A 4 -0.37 1.44 8.78
N GLY A 5 -0.20 0.45 9.63
CA GLY A 5 0.86 0.44 10.64
C GLY A 5 2.05 -0.34 10.13
N GLU A 6 3.25 0.25 10.21
CA GLU A 6 4.47 -0.32 9.67
C GLU A 6 5.56 -0.44 10.73
N PHE A 7 6.29 -1.55 10.71
CA PHE A 7 7.44 -1.81 11.57
C PHE A 7 8.70 -1.84 10.73
N HIS A 8 9.65 -0.98 11.07
CA HIS A 8 10.93 -0.85 10.38
C HIS A 8 12.04 -1.54 11.17
N LYS A 9 12.90 -2.29 10.47
CA LYS A 9 14.02 -3.02 11.05
C LYS A 9 15.28 -2.86 10.19
N PRO A 10 16.42 -2.51 10.78
CA PRO A 10 17.66 -2.41 10.04
C PRO A 10 18.14 -3.79 9.57
N LEU A 11 18.83 -3.83 8.44
CA LEU A 11 19.58 -4.98 7.97
C LEU A 11 21.08 -4.81 8.29
N SER A 12 21.86 -5.88 8.09
CA SER A 12 23.30 -5.85 8.31
C SER A 12 24.04 -4.85 7.42
N SER A 13 23.46 -4.51 6.25
CA SER A 13 24.01 -3.51 5.34
C SER A 13 23.67 -2.10 5.82
N PRO A 14 24.66 -1.20 6.00
CA PRO A 14 24.40 0.18 6.42
C PRO A 14 23.44 0.91 5.50
N GLY A 15 22.51 1.68 6.09
CA GLY A 15 21.48 2.44 5.37
C GLY A 15 20.32 1.60 4.85
N LEU A 16 20.44 0.27 4.84
CA LEU A 16 19.39 -0.62 4.37
C LEU A 16 18.52 -1.10 5.54
N SER A 17 17.21 -0.95 5.39
CA SER A 17 16.19 -1.47 6.30
C SER A 17 15.14 -2.25 5.52
N TYR A 18 14.46 -3.16 6.20
CA TYR A 18 13.21 -3.71 5.70
C TYR A 18 12.06 -3.24 6.59
N TYR A 19 10.86 -3.19 6.02
CA TYR A 19 9.66 -2.89 6.76
C TYR A 19 8.53 -3.80 6.34
N TYR A 20 7.61 -4.01 7.25
CA TYR A 20 6.38 -4.74 7.01
C TYR A 20 5.26 -4.16 7.85
N GLY A 21 4.03 -4.33 7.38
CA GLY A 21 2.90 -3.71 8.02
C GLY A 21 1.57 -4.30 7.58
N ALA A 22 0.54 -3.94 8.32
CA ALA A 22 -0.84 -4.31 8.02
C ALA A 22 -1.79 -3.19 8.42
N GLY A 23 -2.92 -3.13 7.73
CA GLY A 23 -3.84 -2.02 7.83
C GLY A 23 -5.20 -2.35 7.25
N GLY A 24 -6.09 -1.38 7.36
CA GLY A 24 -7.44 -1.45 6.82
C GLY A 24 -7.82 -0.17 6.11
N TYR A 25 -8.76 -0.26 5.18
CA TYR A 25 -9.25 0.87 4.42
C TYR A 25 -10.76 0.79 4.16
N VAL A 26 -11.34 1.95 3.92
CA VAL A 26 -12.64 2.16 3.30
C VAL A 26 -12.44 2.88 1.96
N SER A 27 -13.11 2.43 0.90
CA SER A 27 -13.10 3.04 -0.42
C SER A 27 -14.53 3.27 -0.91
N PHE A 28 -14.69 4.14 -1.90
CA PHE A 28 -15.98 4.41 -2.52
C PHE A 28 -15.84 4.14 -4.01
N VAL A 29 -16.46 3.06 -4.47
CA VAL A 29 -16.30 2.55 -5.84
C VAL A 29 -17.54 2.92 -6.65
N LYS A 30 -17.33 3.51 -7.82
CA LYS A 30 -18.41 3.74 -8.78
C LYS A 30 -18.67 2.45 -9.54
N LYS A 31 -19.88 1.91 -9.43
CA LYS A 31 -20.35 0.77 -10.22
C LYS A 31 -21.43 1.23 -11.19
N THR A 32 -21.26 0.91 -12.46
CA THR A 32 -22.27 1.16 -13.49
C THR A 32 -22.97 -0.15 -13.82
N ASN A 33 -24.28 -0.17 -13.60
CA ASN A 33 -25.09 -1.31 -13.99
C ASN A 33 -25.33 -1.25 -15.51
N THR A 34 -24.77 -2.22 -16.24
CA THR A 34 -24.80 -2.26 -17.72
C THR A 34 -26.21 -2.43 -18.29
N ASN A 35 -27.15 -3.00 -17.54
CA ASN A 35 -28.54 -3.19 -17.99
C ASN A 35 -29.39 -1.93 -17.81
N THR A 36 -29.18 -1.20 -16.72
CA THR A 36 -29.98 -0.01 -16.39
C THR A 36 -29.29 1.31 -16.72
N GLN A 37 -28.02 1.27 -17.11
CA GLN A 37 -27.14 2.44 -17.35
C GLN A 37 -27.06 3.40 -16.16
N LYS A 38 -27.42 2.93 -14.96
CA LYS A 38 -27.33 3.70 -13.72
C LYS A 38 -25.97 3.50 -13.08
N THR A 39 -25.36 4.61 -12.67
CA THR A 39 -24.13 4.61 -11.87
C THR A 39 -24.49 4.84 -10.41
N SER A 40 -24.02 3.95 -9.54
CA SER A 40 -24.08 4.08 -8.08
C SER A 40 -22.67 4.21 -7.52
N THR A 41 -22.54 4.84 -6.36
CA THR A 41 -21.30 4.82 -5.57
C THR A 41 -21.54 3.94 -4.36
N GLU A 42 -20.76 2.87 -4.26
CA GLU A 42 -20.89 1.89 -3.18
C GLU A 42 -19.66 1.99 -2.26
N PRO A 43 -19.85 2.02 -0.94
CA PRO A 43 -18.75 1.88 -0.01
C PRO A 43 -18.19 0.45 -0.11
N ASN A 44 -16.88 0.33 -0.02
CA ASN A 44 -16.17 -0.92 0.09
C ASN A 44 -15.15 -0.80 1.22
N LEU A 45 -14.76 -1.93 1.80
CA LEU A 45 -13.79 -1.99 2.86
C LEU A 45 -12.91 -3.23 2.69
N GLY A 46 -11.68 -3.10 3.15
CA GLY A 46 -10.67 -4.11 2.93
C GLY A 46 -9.52 -4.01 3.92
N ALA A 47 -8.73 -5.08 3.94
CA ALA A 47 -7.45 -5.12 4.63
C ALA A 47 -6.33 -4.92 3.60
N GLN A 48 -5.19 -4.40 4.05
CA GLN A 48 -3.99 -4.28 3.23
C GLN A 48 -2.77 -4.70 4.03
N GLY A 49 -1.81 -5.29 3.34
CA GLY A 49 -0.48 -5.57 3.87
C GLY A 49 0.56 -4.71 3.17
N VAL A 50 1.74 -4.61 3.75
CA VAL A 50 2.92 -4.08 3.07
C VAL A 50 4.16 -4.86 3.49
N ILE A 51 5.05 -5.08 2.54
CA ILE A 51 6.44 -5.46 2.80
C ILE A 51 7.31 -4.67 1.84
N GLY A 52 8.43 -4.13 2.35
CA GLY A 52 9.31 -3.33 1.54
C GLY A 52 10.75 -3.30 2.05
N LEU A 53 11.61 -2.80 1.18
CA LEU A 53 12.99 -2.44 1.46
C LEU A 53 13.13 -0.94 1.36
N ASP A 54 13.95 -0.38 2.24
CA ASP A 54 14.24 1.03 2.31
C ASP A 54 15.74 1.23 2.40
N TYR A 55 16.28 2.16 1.60
CA TYR A 55 17.70 2.48 1.56
C TYR A 55 17.91 3.98 1.71
N GLU A 56 18.50 4.37 2.83
CA GLU A 56 18.93 5.74 3.11
C GLU A 56 20.39 5.92 2.73
N PHE A 57 20.65 6.88 1.85
CA PHE A 57 22.00 7.17 1.40
C PHE A 57 22.74 7.98 2.48
N PRO A 58 23.93 7.55 2.93
CA PRO A 58 24.63 8.22 4.03
C PRO A 58 25.25 9.59 3.65
N ASN A 59 25.49 9.82 2.35
CA ASN A 59 26.27 10.97 1.87
C ASN A 59 25.46 11.94 1.01
N ILE A 60 24.19 11.63 0.73
CA ILE A 60 23.28 12.50 0.00
C ILE A 60 21.93 12.48 0.71
N PRO A 61 21.17 13.59 0.70
CA PRO A 61 19.87 13.71 1.37
C PRO A 61 18.77 12.98 0.59
N LEU A 62 18.97 11.69 0.31
CA LEU A 62 18.08 10.85 -0.48
C LEU A 62 17.85 9.53 0.24
N ASN A 63 16.62 9.07 0.17
CA ASN A 63 16.19 7.76 0.58
C ASN A 63 15.33 7.16 -0.54
N ILE A 64 15.47 5.87 -0.81
CA ILE A 64 14.68 5.15 -1.81
C ILE A 64 14.06 3.90 -1.20
N SER A 65 12.81 3.60 -1.58
CA SER A 65 12.16 2.38 -1.16
C SER A 65 11.49 1.64 -2.31
N LEU A 66 11.42 0.32 -2.16
CA LEU A 66 10.66 -0.57 -3.02
C LEU A 66 9.73 -1.40 -2.13
N ASP A 67 8.44 -1.44 -2.47
CA ASP A 67 7.43 -2.13 -1.68
C ASP A 67 6.42 -2.89 -2.52
N TRP A 68 5.84 -3.91 -1.87
CA TRP A 68 4.70 -4.65 -2.34
C TRP A 68 3.57 -4.49 -1.33
N LYS A 69 2.40 -4.04 -1.81
CA LYS A 69 1.29 -3.60 -0.97
C LYS A 69 -0.04 -4.27 -1.34
N PRO A 70 -0.19 -5.59 -1.11
CA PRO A 70 -1.39 -6.32 -1.49
C PRO A 70 -2.63 -5.87 -0.70
N GLU A 71 -3.79 -6.00 -1.34
CA GLU A 71 -5.09 -5.61 -0.78
C GLU A 71 -6.06 -6.79 -0.81
N LEU A 72 -6.94 -6.87 0.20
CA LEU A 72 -8.03 -7.84 0.27
C LEU A 72 -9.34 -7.08 0.52
N ASN A 73 -10.18 -7.01 -0.50
CA ASN A 73 -11.54 -6.49 -0.39
C ASN A 73 -12.43 -7.55 0.27
N ILE A 74 -13.35 -7.14 1.16
CA ILE A 74 -14.10 -8.11 1.99
C ILE A 74 -15.63 -7.94 2.02
N VAL A 75 -16.21 -6.95 1.32
CA VAL A 75 -17.68 -6.71 1.37
C VAL A 75 -18.42 -7.18 0.13
N THR A 76 -18.39 -6.40 -0.96
CA THR A 76 -19.32 -6.65 -2.08
C THR A 76 -18.77 -7.71 -3.04
N ASP A 77 -17.45 -7.85 -3.09
CA ASP A 77 -16.73 -8.81 -3.95
C ASP A 77 -15.42 -9.16 -3.24
N ILE A 78 -15.38 -10.29 -2.51
CA ILE A 78 -14.17 -10.72 -1.81
C ILE A 78 -13.10 -11.02 -2.86
N ASN A 79 -12.08 -10.15 -2.93
CA ASN A 79 -11.07 -10.20 -3.97
C ASN A 79 -9.69 -9.80 -3.41
N PHE A 80 -8.70 -10.63 -3.71
CA PHE A 80 -7.30 -10.37 -3.40
C PHE A 80 -6.62 -9.68 -4.60
N GLU A 81 -6.00 -8.54 -4.34
CA GLU A 81 -5.32 -7.71 -5.33
C GLU A 81 -3.82 -7.64 -4.98
N PRO A 82 -2.96 -8.42 -5.66
CA PRO A 82 -1.52 -8.43 -5.40
C PRO A 82 -0.70 -7.49 -6.30
N SER A 83 -1.29 -6.78 -7.25
CA SER A 83 -0.52 -6.07 -8.28
C SER A 83 0.16 -4.78 -7.80
N ALA A 84 -0.18 -4.29 -6.61
CA ALA A 84 0.35 -3.03 -6.09
C ALA A 84 1.82 -3.18 -5.68
N VAL A 85 2.70 -2.65 -6.53
CA VAL A 85 4.12 -2.45 -6.24
C VAL A 85 4.46 -0.96 -6.31
N GLY A 86 5.26 -0.49 -5.36
CA GLY A 86 5.62 0.91 -5.19
C GLY A 86 7.13 1.12 -5.30
N PHE A 87 7.52 2.20 -5.98
CA PHE A 87 8.86 2.76 -5.90
C PHE A 87 8.76 4.19 -5.38
N THR A 88 9.53 4.51 -4.35
CA THR A 88 9.51 5.82 -3.71
C THR A 88 10.92 6.40 -3.65
N ALA A 89 11.03 7.70 -3.87
CA ALA A 89 12.21 8.48 -3.55
C ALA A 89 11.80 9.62 -2.60
N ARG A 90 12.50 9.73 -1.46
CA ARG A 90 12.25 10.74 -0.43
C ARG A 90 13.51 11.55 -0.20
N PHE A 91 13.33 12.84 -0.03
CA PHE A 91 14.38 13.71 0.46
C PHE A 91 14.45 13.62 1.99
N THR A 92 15.64 13.43 2.56
CA THR A 92 15.89 13.13 3.99
C THR A 92 17.08 13.94 4.54
N PHE A 93 17.13 14.23 5.84
CA PHE A 93 18.16 15.05 6.51
C PHE A 93 18.68 14.41 7.79
#